data_AF-A0A439DKK5-F1
#
_entry.id   AF-A0A439DKK5-F1
#
_cell.length_a   1.000
_cell.length_b   1.000
_cell.length_c   1.000
_cell.angle_alpha   90.00
_cell.angle_beta   90.00
_cell.angle_gamma   90.00
#
_symmetry.space_group_name_H-M   'P 1'
#
loop_
_entity.id
_entity.type
_entity.pdbx_description
1 polymer ?
#
loop_
_entity_poly.entity_id
_entity_poly.type
_entity_poly.pdbx_seq_one_letter_code
_entity_poly.pdbx_strand_id
1 'polypeptide(L)'
;MRCINLILLLVGAAIAAPYELISKRELGDHEWSRSKKTGCPAYLQAGEFEFPHYITQISAKNPEKAFGPKYNGVFTPNDISTIFSFDIPASRADANCTLEFLFPQKDQLKTSSFSYKGDGTFFFTGYNPGSCPGPNTTFNNQPKPGPFPAFPPIHMEPGYAYTIDVGPCFVGAGTCVAGGE
;
A
#
# COMPACT_ATOMS: atom_id res chain seq x y z
N MET A 1 37.02 2.05 -53.34
CA MET A 1 36.23 0.93 -52.80
C MET A 1 36.09 1.12 -51.29
N ARG A 2 34.84 1.25 -50.82
CA ARG A 2 34.35 1.07 -49.43
C ARG A 2 34.81 2.05 -48.34
N CYS A 3 34.00 3.10 -48.13
CA CYS A 3 33.86 3.76 -46.82
C CYS A 3 33.02 2.86 -45.90
N ILE A 4 33.60 2.41 -44.79
CA ILE A 4 32.89 1.65 -43.76
C ILE A 4 32.34 2.66 -42.75
N ASN A 5 31.03 2.88 -42.76
CA ASN A 5 30.34 3.66 -41.74
C ASN A 5 30.18 2.78 -40.49
N LEU A 6 30.87 3.15 -39.41
CA LEU A 6 30.74 2.54 -38.10
C LEU A 6 29.52 3.15 -37.40
N ILE A 7 28.38 2.44 -37.42
CA ILE A 7 27.20 2.82 -36.64
C ILE A 7 27.43 2.31 -35.21
N LEU A 8 27.77 3.22 -34.30
CA LEU A 8 27.73 2.94 -32.86
C LEU A 8 26.25 2.82 -32.43
N LEU A 9 25.80 1.58 -32.24
CA LEU A 9 24.57 1.30 -31.50
C LEU A 9 24.85 1.50 -30.01
N LEU A 10 24.54 2.69 -29.49
CA LEU A 10 24.40 2.93 -28.07
C LEU A 10 23.18 2.16 -27.57
N VAL A 11 23.39 0.91 -27.16
CA VAL A 11 22.41 0.19 -26.33
C VAL A 11 22.42 0.89 -24.97
N GLY A 12 21.50 1.83 -24.80
CA GLY A 12 21.19 2.39 -23.49
C GLY A 12 20.70 1.25 -22.61
N ALA A 13 21.53 0.79 -21.67
CA ALA A 13 21.05 -0.01 -20.57
C ALA A 13 20.10 0.89 -19.77
N ALA A 14 18.79 0.67 -19.92
CA ALA A 14 17.81 1.22 -19.00
C ALA A 14 18.07 0.53 -17.65
N ILE A 15 18.88 1.17 -16.82
CA ILE A 15 18.98 0.84 -15.41
C ILE A 15 17.63 1.30 -14.85
N ALA A 16 16.66 0.40 -14.74
CA ALA A 16 15.43 0.69 -14.01
C ALA A 16 15.87 1.23 -12.65
N ALA A 17 15.53 2.47 -12.36
CA ALA A 17 15.91 3.08 -11.10
C ALA A 17 15.31 2.18 -10.00
N PRO A 18 16.10 1.80 -8.96
CA PRO A 18 15.45 1.30 -7.76
C PRO A 18 14.49 2.40 -7.30
N TYR A 19 13.34 2.06 -6.75
CA TYR A 19 12.35 3.00 -6.20
C TYR A 19 11.33 3.60 -7.19
N GLU A 20 10.88 2.87 -8.20
CA GLU A 20 9.62 3.18 -8.90
C GLU A 20 8.44 2.41 -8.27
N LEU A 21 7.24 3.00 -8.33
CA LEU A 21 5.99 2.29 -8.03
C LEU A 21 5.92 1.00 -8.86
N ILE A 22 5.65 -0.14 -8.22
CA ILE A 22 5.64 -1.44 -8.91
C ILE A 22 4.63 -1.45 -10.05
N SER A 23 3.42 -0.97 -9.79
CA SER A 23 2.37 -0.86 -10.81
C SER A 23 1.30 0.15 -10.41
N LYS A 24 0.80 0.89 -11.39
CA LYS A 24 -0.42 1.71 -11.34
C LYS A 24 -1.36 1.17 -12.41
N ARG A 25 -2.59 0.83 -12.04
CA ARG A 25 -3.59 0.32 -12.97
C ARG A 25 -4.91 1.05 -12.81
N GLU A 26 -5.53 1.44 -13.91
CA GLU A 26 -6.86 2.05 -13.89
C GLU A 26 -7.91 1.06 -13.40
N LEU A 27 -8.80 1.54 -12.52
CA LEU A 27 -9.99 0.82 -12.09
C LEU A 27 -11.11 1.09 -13.11
N GLY A 28 -11.13 0.27 -14.16
CA GLY A 28 -12.08 0.39 -15.26
C GLY A 28 -13.34 -0.45 -15.05
N ASP A 29 -14.48 0.01 -15.59
CA ASP A 29 -15.86 -0.54 -15.43
C ASP A 29 -16.00 -2.06 -15.61
N HIS A 30 -15.04 -2.69 -16.27
CA HIS A 30 -14.99 -4.12 -16.56
C HIS A 30 -14.40 -4.97 -15.42
N GLU A 31 -13.63 -4.39 -14.50
CA GLU A 31 -13.16 -5.12 -13.29
C GLU A 31 -14.28 -5.40 -12.29
N TRP A 32 -15.42 -4.72 -12.45
CA TRP A 32 -16.69 -5.04 -11.81
C TRP A 32 -17.33 -6.34 -12.32
N SER A 33 -16.80 -6.98 -13.37
CA SER A 33 -17.54 -7.97 -14.16
C SER A 33 -17.30 -9.46 -13.84
N ARG A 34 -16.55 -9.83 -12.79
CA ARG A 34 -16.64 -11.23 -12.27
C ARG A 34 -17.87 -11.47 -11.40
N SER A 35 -18.56 -10.42 -10.97
CA SER A 35 -19.96 -10.48 -10.54
C SER A 35 -20.61 -9.12 -10.74
N LYS A 36 -21.42 -8.99 -11.80
CA LYS A 36 -22.25 -7.82 -12.12
C LYS A 36 -23.22 -7.38 -11.00
N LYS A 37 -23.23 -8.04 -9.84
CA LYS A 37 -24.22 -7.87 -8.77
C LYS A 37 -23.83 -6.90 -7.65
N THR A 38 -22.56 -6.50 -7.47
CA THR A 38 -22.17 -5.76 -6.24
C THR A 38 -21.59 -4.36 -6.46
N GLY A 39 -21.25 -3.95 -7.68
CA GLY A 39 -20.77 -2.58 -7.91
C GLY A 39 -19.42 -2.27 -7.23
N CYS A 40 -18.64 -3.29 -6.87
CA CYS A 40 -17.35 -3.14 -6.22
C CYS A 40 -16.20 -2.85 -7.23
N PRO A 41 -15.30 -1.91 -6.91
CA PRO A 41 -14.27 -1.40 -7.84
C PRO A 41 -13.20 -2.41 -8.24
N ALA A 42 -13.05 -3.53 -7.52
CA ALA A 42 -12.17 -4.63 -7.88
C ALA A 42 -12.79 -5.97 -7.46
N TYR A 43 -12.47 -7.04 -8.19
CA TYR A 43 -12.83 -8.40 -7.79
C TYR A 43 -11.78 -8.96 -6.83
N LEU A 44 -12.16 -9.12 -5.57
CA LEU A 44 -11.35 -9.78 -4.55
C LEU A 44 -11.86 -11.22 -4.36
N GLN A 45 -11.09 -12.20 -4.82
CA GLN A 45 -11.47 -13.60 -4.74
C GLN A 45 -11.52 -14.04 -3.27
N ALA A 46 -12.69 -14.48 -2.79
CA ALA A 46 -12.85 -14.90 -1.41
C ALA A 46 -11.82 -15.98 -1.04
N GLY A 47 -11.14 -15.78 0.10
CA GLY A 47 -10.09 -16.67 0.59
C GLY A 47 -8.69 -16.39 0.04
N GLU A 48 -8.54 -15.51 -0.95
CA GLU A 48 -7.25 -15.18 -1.56
C GLU A 48 -6.71 -13.80 -1.18
N PHE A 49 -7.50 -12.99 -0.46
CA PHE A 49 -7.08 -11.67 0.03
C PHE A 49 -7.25 -11.56 1.55
N GLU A 50 -6.55 -10.59 2.14
CA GLU A 50 -6.84 -10.09 3.48
C GLU A 50 -7.11 -8.59 3.39
N PHE A 51 -7.93 -8.07 4.29
CA PHE A 51 -8.12 -6.64 4.48
C PHE A 51 -7.60 -6.26 5.88
N PRO A 52 -7.42 -4.96 6.18
CA PRO A 52 -6.95 -4.56 7.50
C PRO A 52 -7.93 -5.02 8.60
N HIS A 53 -7.46 -5.82 9.55
CA HIS A 53 -8.22 -6.26 10.72
C HIS A 53 -8.04 -5.34 11.93
N TYR A 54 -6.97 -4.54 11.93
CA TYR A 54 -6.77 -3.49 12.90
C TYR A 54 -6.23 -2.23 12.22
N ILE A 55 -6.75 -1.08 12.63
CA ILE A 55 -6.36 0.23 12.12
C ILE A 55 -6.16 1.14 13.32
N THR A 56 -5.05 1.87 13.34
CA THR A 56 -4.81 2.93 14.33
C THR A 56 -4.12 4.12 13.69
N GLN A 57 -4.16 5.26 14.39
CA GLN A 57 -3.50 6.50 13.97
C GLN A 57 -2.34 6.79 14.91
N ILE A 58 -1.29 7.39 14.36
CA ILE A 58 -0.19 7.99 15.10
C ILE A 58 -0.03 9.44 14.64
N SER A 59 0.52 10.30 15.50
CA SER A 59 0.70 11.73 15.21
C SER A 59 2.10 12.16 15.57
N ALA A 60 2.88 12.59 14.59
CA ALA A 60 4.23 13.12 14.82
C ALA A 60 4.19 14.38 15.70
N LYS A 61 3.12 15.20 15.60
CA LYS A 61 2.92 16.39 16.45
C LYS A 61 2.39 16.07 17.85
N ASN A 62 1.83 14.88 18.07
CA ASN A 62 1.35 14.41 19.37
C ASN A 62 1.93 13.03 19.68
N PRO A 63 3.26 12.91 19.88
CA PRO A 63 3.95 11.64 19.74
C PRO A 63 3.66 10.62 20.85
N GLU A 64 3.12 11.08 21.99
CA GLU A 64 2.69 10.25 23.12
C GLU A 64 1.20 9.88 23.08
N LYS A 65 0.44 10.41 22.12
CA LYS A 65 -1.00 10.18 22.05
C LYS A 65 -1.30 8.83 21.43
N ALA A 66 -1.97 7.97 22.19
CA ALA A 66 -2.59 6.76 21.67
C ALA A 66 -4.00 7.07 21.15
N PHE A 67 -4.25 6.82 19.87
CA PHE A 67 -5.56 7.07 19.27
C PHE A 67 -6.52 5.90 19.44
N GLY A 68 -6.01 4.72 19.79
CA GLY A 68 -6.77 3.48 19.87
C GLY A 68 -7.28 2.99 18.51
N PRO A 69 -8.11 1.92 18.50
CA PRO A 69 -8.64 1.37 17.27
C PRO A 69 -9.48 2.40 16.49
N LYS A 70 -9.37 2.33 15.16
CA LYS A 70 -10.12 3.12 14.19
C LYS A 70 -10.78 2.22 13.16
N TYR A 71 -11.73 2.79 12.44
CA TYR A 71 -12.45 2.12 11.35
C TYR A 71 -12.01 2.61 9.96
N ASN A 72 -11.32 3.75 9.89
CA ASN A 72 -10.91 4.39 8.64
C ASN A 72 -9.51 4.98 8.78
N GLY A 73 -8.78 5.03 7.66
CA GLY A 73 -7.51 5.74 7.58
C GLY A 73 -7.69 7.24 7.48
N VAL A 74 -6.76 7.96 8.11
CA VAL A 74 -6.61 9.42 8.02
C VAL A 74 -5.12 9.71 7.83
N PHE A 75 -4.84 10.58 6.87
CA PHE A 75 -3.48 10.99 6.52
C PHE A 75 -3.44 12.50 6.48
N THR A 76 -2.47 13.11 7.15
CA THR A 76 -2.23 14.55 7.04
C THR A 76 -0.74 14.82 6.82
N PRO A 77 -0.39 15.81 5.99
CA PRO A 77 1.00 16.11 5.71
C PRO A 77 1.80 16.37 6.99
N ASN A 78 2.85 15.57 7.19
CA ASN A 78 3.81 15.71 8.29
C ASN A 78 3.20 15.62 9.71
N ASP A 79 2.10 14.89 9.90
CA ASP A 79 1.53 14.70 11.24
C ASP A 79 0.82 13.37 11.44
N ILE A 80 -0.40 13.22 10.91
CA ILE A 80 -1.24 12.05 11.19
C ILE A 80 -0.95 11.00 10.13
N SER A 81 -0.50 9.85 10.60
CA SER A 81 -0.22 8.66 9.80
C SER A 81 -1.13 7.52 10.28
N THR A 82 -1.56 6.64 9.38
CA THR A 82 -2.39 5.48 9.74
C THR A 82 -1.60 4.20 9.59
N ILE A 83 -1.64 3.37 10.63
CA ILE A 83 -1.09 2.01 10.64
C ILE A 83 -2.22 1.03 10.35
N PHE A 84 -2.00 0.17 9.35
CA PHE A 84 -2.86 -0.96 9.02
C PHE A 84 -2.22 -2.28 9.47
N SER A 85 -3.06 -3.20 9.91
CA SER A 85 -2.65 -4.53 10.37
C SER A 85 -3.45 -5.58 9.63
N PHE A 86 -2.77 -6.58 9.08
CA PHE A 86 -3.39 -7.65 8.29
C PHE A 86 -3.09 -8.99 8.96
N ASP A 87 -4.11 -9.80 9.23
CA ASP A 87 -3.85 -11.14 9.79
C ASP A 87 -3.68 -12.14 8.65
N ILE A 88 -2.46 -12.30 8.15
CA ILE A 88 -2.20 -13.32 7.12
C ILE A 88 -2.15 -14.70 7.81
N PRO A 89 -2.97 -15.67 7.38
CA PRO A 89 -3.02 -16.99 8.00
C PRO A 89 -1.72 -17.76 7.75
N ALA A 90 -1.32 -18.59 8.72
CA ALA A 90 -0.09 -19.38 8.66
C ALA A 90 -0.02 -20.32 7.44
N SER A 91 -1.17 -20.76 6.93
CA SER A 91 -1.25 -21.56 5.69
C SER A 91 -0.75 -20.82 4.44
N ARG A 92 -0.54 -19.50 4.51
CA ARG A 92 -0.03 -18.66 3.43
C ARG A 92 1.36 -18.09 3.70
N ALA A 93 2.09 -18.59 4.71
CA ALA A 93 3.43 -18.08 5.05
C ALA A 93 4.46 -18.23 3.90
N ASP A 94 4.34 -19.28 3.09
CA ASP A 94 5.22 -19.52 1.94
C ASP A 94 4.66 -18.94 0.61
N ALA A 95 3.53 -18.24 0.65
CA ALA A 95 2.94 -17.65 -0.55
C ALA A 95 3.64 -16.33 -0.92
N ASN A 96 3.49 -15.90 -2.17
CA ASN A 96 3.82 -14.53 -2.58
C ASN A 96 2.59 -13.65 -2.38
N CYS A 97 2.74 -12.61 -1.57
CA CYS A 97 1.73 -11.61 -1.30
C CYS A 97 1.93 -10.39 -2.21
N THR A 98 0.83 -9.76 -2.57
CA THR A 98 0.79 -8.45 -3.22
C THR A 98 0.09 -7.49 -2.28
N LEU A 99 0.74 -6.39 -1.90
CA LEU A 99 0.13 -5.30 -1.18
C LEU A 99 -0.42 -4.28 -2.18
N GLU A 100 -1.74 -4.14 -2.22
CA GLU A 100 -2.42 -3.25 -3.14
C GLU A 100 -3.25 -2.21 -2.38
N PHE A 101 -3.12 -0.93 -2.77
CA PHE A 101 -3.99 0.14 -2.32
C PHE A 101 -4.99 0.47 -3.43
N LEU A 102 -6.26 0.17 -3.17
CA LEU A 102 -7.35 0.51 -4.08
C LEU A 102 -7.84 1.93 -3.77
N PHE A 103 -7.75 2.82 -4.75
CA PHE A 103 -8.25 4.19 -4.64
C PHE A 103 -9.33 4.46 -5.70
N PRO A 104 -10.58 4.02 -5.50
CA PRO A 104 -11.65 4.21 -6.46
C PRO A 104 -12.08 5.68 -6.59
N GLN A 105 -12.70 6.04 -7.71
CA GLN A 105 -13.47 7.28 -7.82
C GLN A 105 -14.67 7.26 -6.85
N LYS A 106 -15.14 8.44 -6.44
CA LYS A 106 -16.25 8.53 -5.47
C LYS A 106 -17.55 7.92 -5.94
N ASP A 107 -17.84 8.02 -7.24
CA ASP A 107 -19.02 7.45 -7.90
C ASP A 107 -18.98 5.90 -7.99
N GLN A 108 -17.79 5.32 -7.88
CA GLN A 108 -17.56 3.88 -7.81
C GLN A 108 -17.85 3.29 -6.41
N LEU A 109 -17.95 4.13 -5.37
CA LEU A 109 -18.20 3.70 -4.00
C LEU A 109 -19.71 3.55 -3.71
N LYS A 110 -20.08 2.53 -2.92
CA LYS A 110 -21.48 2.25 -2.53
C LYS A 110 -21.76 2.45 -1.05
N THR A 111 -20.89 1.92 -0.20
CA THR A 111 -21.04 1.91 1.26
C THR A 111 -19.94 2.68 1.99
N SER A 112 -18.95 3.18 1.24
CA SER A 112 -17.82 3.94 1.75
C SER A 112 -17.70 5.29 1.04
N SER A 113 -16.89 6.17 1.60
CA SER A 113 -16.58 7.49 1.04
C SER A 113 -15.23 7.97 1.57
N PHE A 114 -14.64 8.95 0.90
CA PHE A 114 -13.39 9.59 1.34
C PHE A 114 -13.41 11.09 1.09
N SER A 115 -12.51 11.79 1.77
CA SER A 115 -12.15 13.18 1.48
C SER A 115 -10.67 13.20 1.09
N TYR A 116 -10.35 13.90 0.01
CA TYR A 116 -9.00 13.96 -0.54
C TYR A 116 -8.71 15.39 -1.00
N LYS A 117 -7.56 15.94 -0.55
CA LYS A 117 -7.10 17.30 -0.83
C LYS A 117 -5.57 17.32 -0.77
N GLY A 118 -4.94 18.16 -1.60
CA GLY A 118 -3.49 18.31 -1.66
C GLY A 118 -2.86 17.56 -2.83
N ASP A 119 -1.54 17.44 -2.79
CA ASP A 119 -0.72 17.00 -3.93
C ASP A 119 -0.68 15.49 -4.12
N GLY A 120 -1.22 14.69 -3.18
CA GLY A 120 -1.35 13.24 -3.36
C GLY A 120 -0.09 12.41 -3.20
N THR A 121 0.97 12.95 -2.61
CA THR A 121 2.16 12.16 -2.33
C THR A 121 2.00 11.43 -1.00
N PHE A 122 2.14 10.11 -1.05
CA PHE A 122 2.06 9.23 0.12
C PHE A 122 3.37 8.47 0.31
N PHE A 123 3.71 8.23 1.57
CA PHE A 123 4.86 7.43 1.96
C PHE A 123 4.36 6.17 2.65
N PHE A 124 4.99 5.04 2.38
CA PHE A 124 4.66 3.77 3.01
C PHE A 124 5.85 3.28 3.82
N THR A 125 5.57 2.70 4.99
CA THR A 125 6.58 2.02 5.81
C THR A 125 6.08 0.63 6.16
N GLY A 126 6.85 -0.38 5.78
CA GLY A 126 6.65 -1.76 6.24
C GLY A 126 7.23 -1.92 7.65
N TYR A 127 6.50 -2.55 8.56
CA TYR A 127 6.96 -2.85 9.91
C TYR A 127 7.52 -4.28 10.02
N ASN A 128 8.27 -4.55 11.10
CA ASN A 128 8.79 -5.89 11.36
C ASN A 128 7.65 -6.90 11.61
N PRO A 129 7.75 -8.11 11.03
CA PRO A 129 6.85 -9.22 11.36
C PRO A 129 6.76 -9.50 12.86
N GLY A 130 5.55 -9.78 13.35
CA GLY A 130 5.28 -10.04 14.78
C GLY A 130 5.25 -8.80 15.69
N SER A 131 5.52 -7.60 15.18
CA SER A 131 5.39 -6.34 15.93
C SER A 131 4.08 -5.65 15.54
N CYS A 132 2.99 -6.01 16.21
CA CYS A 132 1.67 -5.46 15.90
C CYS A 132 1.31 -4.24 16.76
N PRO A 133 0.65 -3.23 16.18
CA PRO A 133 0.10 -2.13 16.96
C PRO A 133 -1.06 -2.63 17.82
N GLY A 134 -1.35 -1.87 18.88
CA GLY A 134 -2.48 -2.10 19.75
C GLY A 134 -3.10 -0.79 20.23
N PRO A 135 -4.08 -0.84 21.15
CA PRO A 135 -4.81 0.34 21.61
C PRO A 135 -3.94 1.45 22.20
N ASN A 136 -2.75 1.08 22.69
CA ASN A 136 -1.78 1.99 23.32
C ASN A 136 -0.65 2.41 22.37
N THR A 137 -0.75 2.11 21.07
CA THR A 137 0.24 2.53 20.09
C THR A 137 0.21 4.04 19.89
N THR A 138 1.39 4.65 19.92
CA THR A 138 1.70 6.06 19.76
C THR A 138 2.78 6.20 18.68
N PHE A 139 3.10 7.44 18.28
CA PHE A 139 4.20 7.68 17.36
C PHE A 139 5.55 7.21 17.92
N ASN A 140 5.78 7.37 19.23
CA ASN A 140 7.04 7.03 19.87
C ASN A 140 7.23 5.53 20.15
N ASN A 141 6.13 4.76 20.26
CA ASN A 141 6.19 3.33 20.56
C ASN A 141 5.65 2.45 19.42
N GLN A 142 5.43 3.02 18.23
CA GLN A 142 4.99 2.29 17.06
C GLN A 142 5.94 1.12 16.73
N PRO A 143 5.45 0.08 16.05
CA PRO A 143 6.28 -1.02 15.60
C PRO A 143 7.55 -0.54 14.90
N LYS A 144 8.65 -1.27 15.08
CA LYS A 144 9.92 -0.91 14.43
C LYS A 144 9.81 -1.17 12.92
N PRO A 145 10.37 -0.29 12.07
CA PRO A 145 10.46 -0.54 10.63
C PRO A 145 11.07 -1.91 10.33
N GLY A 146 10.52 -2.58 9.32
CA GLY A 146 10.98 -3.87 8.85
C GLY A 146 12.35 -3.81 8.17
N PRO A 147 12.92 -4.96 7.76
CA PRO A 147 14.13 -4.99 6.93
C PRO A 147 13.89 -4.49 5.49
N PHE A 148 12.66 -4.05 5.18
CA PHE A 148 12.28 -3.52 3.88
C PHE A 148 12.94 -2.17 3.64
N PRO A 149 13.46 -1.91 2.42
CA PRO A 149 13.90 -0.57 2.07
C PRO A 149 12.73 0.41 2.18
N ALA A 150 13.03 1.69 2.44
CA ALA A 150 12.02 2.73 2.42
C ALA A 150 11.31 2.73 1.05
N PHE A 151 9.97 2.74 1.06
CA PHE A 151 9.20 2.87 -0.16
C PHE A 151 9.42 4.28 -0.72
N PRO A 152 9.53 4.44 -2.05
CA PRO A 152 9.54 5.76 -2.66
C PRO A 152 8.27 6.54 -2.27
N PRO A 153 8.31 7.89 -2.29
CA PRO A 153 7.10 8.67 -2.31
C PRO A 153 6.28 8.29 -3.55
N ILE A 154 5.01 7.93 -3.37
CA ILE A 154 4.11 7.55 -4.45
C ILE A 154 3.04 8.62 -4.58
N HIS A 155 2.90 9.18 -5.79
CA HIS A 155 1.75 10.02 -6.10
C HIS A 155 0.52 9.17 -6.40
N MET A 156 -0.54 9.35 -5.61
CA MET A 156 -1.80 8.62 -5.73
C MET A 156 -2.98 9.56 -5.89
N GLU A 157 -3.92 9.14 -6.73
CA GLU A 157 -5.15 9.86 -7.03
C GLU A 157 -6.31 8.86 -7.23
N PRO A 158 -7.57 9.28 -7.02
CA PRO A 158 -8.72 8.43 -7.26
C PRO A 158 -8.81 7.91 -8.71
N GLY A 159 -9.35 6.69 -8.86
CA GLY A 159 -9.53 5.98 -10.13
C GLY A 159 -8.51 4.86 -10.40
N TYR A 160 -7.63 4.53 -9.45
CA TYR A 160 -6.52 3.63 -9.68
C TYR A 160 -6.32 2.60 -8.55
N ALA A 161 -5.77 1.45 -8.92
CA ALA A 161 -5.14 0.49 -8.02
C ALA A 161 -3.62 0.68 -8.06
N TYR A 162 -3.01 0.69 -6.88
CA TYR A 162 -1.58 0.89 -6.70
C TYR A 162 -0.98 -0.36 -6.07
N THR A 163 -0.12 -1.07 -6.80
CA THR A 163 0.68 -2.15 -6.22
C THR A 163 1.88 -1.53 -5.50
N ILE A 164 1.85 -1.61 -4.17
CA ILE A 164 2.85 -0.98 -3.29
C ILE A 164 4.04 -1.92 -3.09
N ASP A 165 3.75 -3.19 -2.87
CA ASP A 165 4.77 -4.21 -2.64
C ASP A 165 4.39 -5.57 -3.24
N VAL A 166 5.39 -6.33 -3.64
CA VAL A 166 5.26 -7.73 -4.06
C VAL A 166 6.44 -8.50 -3.48
N GLY A 167 6.15 -9.50 -2.67
CA GLY A 167 7.17 -10.32 -2.02
C GLY A 167 6.56 -11.55 -1.39
N PRO A 168 7.36 -12.41 -0.73
CA PRO A 168 6.78 -13.43 0.11
C PRO A 168 5.87 -12.75 1.15
N CYS A 169 4.80 -13.43 1.54
CA CYS A 169 4.02 -13.04 2.69
C CYS A 169 4.96 -13.12 3.90
N PHE A 170 5.68 -12.04 4.21
CA PHE A 170 6.61 -11.99 5.32
C PHE A 170 5.80 -11.94 6.62
N VAL A 171 5.17 -13.06 6.96
CA VAL A 171 4.35 -13.23 8.15
C VAL A 171 5.08 -14.15 9.10
N GLY A 172 5.59 -13.60 10.19
CA GLY A 172 5.40 -14.30 11.46
C GLY A 172 3.90 -14.25 11.78
N ALA A 173 3.33 -15.28 12.40
CA ALA A 173 1.93 -15.24 12.84
C ALA A 173 1.63 -13.89 13.55
N GLY A 174 0.65 -13.13 13.03
CA GLY A 174 0.34 -11.76 13.49
C GLY A 174 1.31 -10.70 12.97
N THR A 175 1.41 -10.51 11.65
CA THR A 175 2.25 -9.44 11.06
C THR A 175 1.42 -8.29 10.55
N CYS A 176 1.72 -7.10 11.08
CA CYS A 176 1.02 -5.87 10.77
C CYS A 176 1.85 -5.06 9.75
N VAL A 177 1.27 -4.65 8.62
CA VAL A 177 2.00 -4.02 7.50
C VAL A 177 1.34 -2.71 7.07
N ALA A 178 2.19 -1.72 6.81
CA ALA A 178 1.92 -0.39 6.25
C ALA A 178 1.39 0.66 7.25
N GLY A 179 2.31 1.50 7.71
CA GLY A 179 2.05 2.88 8.12
C GLY A 179 2.17 3.78 6.90
N GLY A 180 1.10 4.51 6.56
CA GLY A 180 1.13 5.53 5.52
C GLY A 180 1.26 6.93 6.12
N GLU A 181 2.20 7.75 5.64
CA GLU A 181 2.31 9.20 5.96
C GLU A 181 1.98 10.06 4.73
#